data_AF-A0A537D0B0-F1
#
_entry.id   AF-A0A537D0B0-F1
#
_cell.length_a   1.000
_cell.length_b   1.000
_cell.length_c   1.000
_cell.angle_alpha   90.00
_cell.angle_beta   90.00
_cell.angle_gamma   90.00
#
_symmetry.space_group_name_H-M   'P 1'
#
loop_
_entity.id
_entity.type
_entity.pdbx_description
1 polymer ?
#
loop_
_entity_poly.entity_id
_entity_poly.type
_entity_poly.pdbx_seq_one_letter_code
_entity_poly.pdbx_strand_id
1 'polypeptide(L)'
;MLDKPKRKNPVLRTRLPTLPPAARSRVALGLTAAAALGRFELQQCRDCGTVQYPPREVCQQCLSIHLPWNPQSGKGELLSSTLLHHSNDLFFRERLPWRLGLVQLDCGPTVVAHLHGGVPPAPARVRVAARLDRAGQAVLVALPEKETSDMADDRQLREFTCDPKFRKVLVTDGKSAAGQAIVKALAQAGAELIWVGYAEPWKKFSGFDALSKLSQVTLLPLDVTDSKNVRELAAEIGGKVDILINNAEHHRAFGIGNRAGVETARAEMDVNYFGLLRLAQEFGPAMRARGADGLASAAAWVNVLSIYALANFPPHGTFSASKAAAHSLAQCLRAEMRPAGVRVVNVFPGPIDDEWNQLLPPPKVAAAGLADAIVRALRDGVEDVYPGDVAQEWLARWRDNPKALEGELSS
;
A
#
# COMPACT_ATOMS: atom_id res chain seq x y z
N MET A 1 -15.72 -9.47 17.10
CA MET A 1 -15.81 -8.07 16.65
C MET A 1 -15.31 -7.15 17.74
N LEU A 2 -14.22 -6.40 17.50
CA LEU A 2 -13.90 -5.29 18.39
C LEU A 2 -14.92 -4.16 18.21
N ASP A 3 -15.27 -3.51 19.32
CA ASP A 3 -16.06 -2.29 19.31
C ASP A 3 -15.40 -1.21 18.46
N LYS A 4 -16.23 -0.40 17.77
CA LYS A 4 -15.77 0.78 17.02
C LYS A 4 -14.80 1.60 17.91
N PRO A 5 -13.62 2.01 17.39
CA PRO A 5 -12.68 2.79 18.18
C PRO A 5 -13.41 3.99 18.80
N LYS A 6 -13.35 4.11 20.14
CA LYS A 6 -13.97 5.23 20.84
C LYS A 6 -13.39 6.54 20.28
N ARG A 7 -14.26 7.52 20.01
CA ARG A 7 -13.83 8.85 19.55
C ARG A 7 -12.77 9.39 20.50
N LYS A 8 -11.75 10.07 19.95
CA LYS A 8 -10.66 10.70 20.73
C LYS A 8 -11.29 11.54 21.84
N ASN A 9 -10.99 11.20 23.08
CA ASN A 9 -11.40 12.02 24.23
C ASN A 9 -10.43 13.21 24.29
N PRO A 10 -10.90 14.45 24.07
CA PRO A 10 -10.03 15.63 24.03
C PRO A 10 -9.38 15.94 25.39
N VAL A 11 -9.89 15.38 26.49
CA VAL A 11 -9.35 15.55 27.84
C VAL A 11 -8.19 14.57 28.12
N LEU A 12 -8.13 13.44 27.42
CA LEU A 12 -7.03 12.49 27.57
C LEU A 12 -5.79 12.98 26.82
N ARG A 13 -4.62 12.75 27.41
CA ARG A 13 -3.33 13.07 26.79
C ARG A 13 -3.27 12.47 25.38
N THR A 14 -3.03 13.32 24.37
CA THR A 14 -2.77 12.86 23.01
C THR A 14 -1.50 12.02 23.03
N ARG A 15 -1.58 10.77 22.53
CA ARG A 15 -0.41 9.90 22.38
C ARG A 15 0.64 10.61 21.53
N LEU A 16 1.91 10.46 21.92
CA LEU A 16 3.00 11.05 21.14
C LEU A 16 3.14 10.31 19.79
N PRO A 17 3.37 11.03 18.68
CA PRO A 17 3.78 10.46 17.38
C PRO A 17 5.15 9.79 17.49
N THR A 18 5.18 8.62 18.11
CA THR A 18 6.39 7.82 18.22
C THR A 18 6.36 6.77 17.12
N LEU A 19 7.51 6.53 16.52
CA LEU A 19 7.74 5.43 15.61
C LEU A 19 8.51 4.31 16.33
N PRO A 20 8.35 3.05 15.90
CA PRO A 20 9.19 1.97 16.39
C PRO A 20 10.67 2.20 15.98
N PRO A 21 11.63 1.53 16.64
CA PRO A 21 13.04 1.62 16.31
C PRO A 21 13.33 1.29 14.83
N ALA A 22 13.85 2.28 14.11
CA ALA A 22 14.04 2.19 12.65
C ALA A 22 15.42 1.68 12.22
N ALA A 23 16.44 1.74 13.10
CA ALA A 23 17.80 1.34 12.74
C ALA A 23 17.86 -0.16 12.40
N ARG A 24 18.32 -0.47 11.19
CA ARG A 24 18.54 -1.84 10.69
C ARG A 24 19.86 -1.91 9.94
N SER A 25 20.49 -3.09 9.96
CA SER A 25 21.66 -3.34 9.13
C SER A 25 21.28 -3.32 7.65
N ARG A 26 22.26 -3.04 6.77
CA ARG A 26 22.04 -3.05 5.31
C ARG A 26 21.50 -4.39 4.83
N VAL A 27 21.99 -5.49 5.39
CA VAL A 27 21.53 -6.85 5.07
C VAL A 27 20.05 -7.03 5.41
N ALA A 28 19.58 -6.52 6.56
CA ALA A 28 18.20 -6.64 6.97
C ALA A 28 17.20 -5.90 6.05
N LEU A 29 17.68 -4.96 5.21
CA LEU A 29 16.83 -4.29 4.21
C LEU A 29 16.26 -5.26 3.17
N GLY A 30 16.90 -6.42 2.93
CA GLY A 30 16.32 -7.44 2.04
C GLY A 30 14.98 -7.98 2.56
N LEU A 31 14.87 -8.20 3.88
CA LEU A 31 13.61 -8.61 4.51
C LEU A 31 12.57 -7.48 4.40
N THR A 32 12.98 -6.23 4.59
CA THR A 32 12.11 -5.04 4.40
C THR A 32 11.60 -4.94 2.96
N ALA A 33 12.46 -5.15 1.96
CA ALA A 33 12.06 -5.14 0.56
C ALA A 33 11.06 -6.25 0.21
N ALA A 34 11.25 -7.45 0.76
CA ALA A 34 10.28 -8.54 0.60
C ALA A 34 8.93 -8.22 1.27
N ALA A 35 8.97 -7.71 2.51
CA ALA A 35 7.78 -7.32 3.27
C ALA A 35 6.98 -6.20 2.60
N ALA A 36 7.66 -5.22 2.00
CA ALA A 36 7.08 -4.14 1.20
C ALA A 36 6.28 -4.66 0.00
N LEU A 37 6.56 -5.87 -0.47
CA LEU A 37 5.86 -6.56 -1.56
C LEU A 37 4.93 -7.66 -1.06
N GLY A 38 4.68 -7.73 0.26
CA GLY A 38 3.83 -8.75 0.88
C GLY A 38 4.42 -10.16 0.88
N ARG A 39 5.72 -10.30 0.61
CA ARG A 39 6.42 -11.59 0.58
C ARG A 39 7.14 -11.86 1.89
N PHE A 40 7.21 -13.14 2.25
CA PHE A 40 8.05 -13.60 3.35
C PHE A 40 9.25 -14.33 2.75
N GLU A 41 10.42 -13.68 2.78
CA GLU A 41 11.67 -14.22 2.26
C GLU A 41 12.71 -14.26 3.38
N LEU A 42 13.54 -15.30 3.38
CA LEU A 42 14.71 -15.42 4.24
C LEU A 42 15.94 -15.71 3.37
N GLN A 43 17.12 -15.44 3.91
CA GLN A 43 18.36 -15.84 3.28
C GLN A 43 18.46 -17.36 3.27
N GLN A 44 18.66 -17.94 2.09
CA GLN A 44 18.97 -19.36 1.90
C GLN A 44 20.33 -19.47 1.23
N CYS A 45 21.28 -20.11 1.89
CA CYS A 45 22.61 -20.29 1.33
C CYS A 45 22.54 -21.15 0.07
N ARG A 46 23.12 -20.66 -1.03
CA ARG A 46 23.18 -21.39 -2.29
C ARG A 46 24.05 -22.66 -2.19
N ASP A 47 25.08 -22.62 -1.34
CA ASP A 47 26.10 -23.67 -1.31
C ASP A 47 25.73 -24.82 -0.37
N CYS A 48 25.15 -24.53 0.80
CA CYS A 48 24.77 -25.56 1.78
C CYS A 48 23.25 -25.67 2.04
N GLY A 49 22.43 -24.85 1.38
CA GLY A 49 20.97 -24.88 1.52
C GLY A 49 20.41 -24.32 2.83
N THR A 50 21.26 -23.93 3.79
CA THR A 50 20.85 -23.44 5.11
C THR A 50 20.03 -22.16 4.99
N VAL A 51 18.80 -22.19 5.52
CA VAL A 51 17.97 -21.00 5.73
C VAL A 51 18.35 -20.37 7.07
N GLN A 52 18.51 -19.06 7.12
CA GLN A 52 18.99 -18.38 8.34
C GLN A 52 18.17 -17.15 8.73
N TYR A 53 18.07 -16.95 10.03
CA TYR A 53 17.57 -15.76 10.70
C TYR A 53 18.37 -15.55 12.00
N PRO A 54 18.72 -14.31 12.39
CA PRO A 54 18.55 -13.07 11.63
C PRO A 54 19.44 -13.03 10.37
N PRO A 55 19.15 -12.13 9.40
CA PRO A 55 19.97 -11.97 8.20
C PRO A 55 21.42 -11.59 8.51
N ARG A 56 22.39 -12.15 7.77
CA ARG A 56 23.84 -11.95 7.95
C ARG A 56 24.55 -11.78 6.60
N GLU A 57 25.78 -11.28 6.62
CA GLU A 57 26.61 -11.16 5.41
C GLU A 57 27.20 -12.51 4.93
N VAL A 58 27.31 -13.47 5.85
CA VAL A 58 27.84 -14.81 5.58
C VAL A 58 26.91 -15.88 6.13
N CYS A 59 26.92 -17.06 5.51
CA CYS A 59 26.17 -18.22 5.97
C CYS A 59 26.65 -18.66 7.35
N GLN A 60 25.73 -18.86 8.28
CA GLN A 60 26.06 -19.34 9.64
C GLN A 60 26.66 -20.76 9.67
N GLN A 61 26.46 -21.55 8.61
CA GLN A 61 26.91 -22.95 8.54
C GLN A 61 28.23 -23.10 7.77
N CYS A 62 28.31 -22.59 6.54
CA CYS A 62 29.46 -22.79 5.65
C CYS A 62 30.28 -21.51 5.35
N LEU A 63 29.90 -20.37 5.94
CA LEU A 63 30.53 -19.05 5.73
C LEU A 63 30.48 -18.51 4.29
N SER A 64 29.74 -19.15 3.38
CA SER A 64 29.50 -18.64 2.03
C SER A 64 28.83 -17.26 2.05
N ILE A 65 29.23 -16.40 1.11
CA ILE A 65 28.61 -15.09 0.84
C ILE A 65 27.41 -15.17 -0.11
N HIS A 66 27.16 -16.34 -0.71
CA HIS A 66 26.05 -16.54 -1.67
C HIS A 66 24.74 -16.80 -0.94
N LEU A 67 24.11 -15.71 -0.49
CA LEU A 67 22.89 -15.72 0.31
C LEU A 67 21.71 -15.02 -0.42
N PRO A 68 21.14 -15.63 -1.48
CA PRO A 68 19.92 -15.12 -2.09
C PRO A 68 18.75 -15.11 -1.10
N TRP A 69 17.82 -14.19 -1.32
CA TRP A 69 16.55 -14.10 -0.61
C TRP A 69 15.52 -14.96 -1.31
N ASN A 70 15.06 -16.01 -0.62
CA ASN A 70 14.14 -16.98 -1.20
C ASN A 70 12.80 -16.99 -0.46
N PRO A 71 11.66 -17.09 -1.16
CA PRO A 71 10.35 -17.20 -0.55
C PRO A 71 10.25 -18.38 0.43
N GLN A 72 9.61 -18.14 1.57
CA GLN A 72 9.37 -19.13 2.61
C GLN A 72 7.87 -19.26 2.88
N SER A 73 7.43 -20.46 3.27
CA SER A 73 6.00 -20.72 3.55
C SER A 73 5.48 -19.97 4.79
N GLY A 74 6.38 -19.61 5.72
CA GLY A 74 6.05 -19.02 7.01
C GLY A 74 5.46 -20.00 8.01
N LYS A 75 5.23 -21.26 7.64
CA LYS A 75 4.67 -22.27 8.55
C LYS A 75 5.69 -22.61 9.65
N GLY A 76 5.20 -22.76 10.87
CA GLY A 76 6.03 -23.09 12.02
C GLY A 76 5.23 -23.42 13.28
N GLU A 77 5.94 -23.73 14.35
CA GLU A 77 5.40 -24.00 15.67
C GLU A 77 5.81 -22.90 16.64
N LEU A 78 4.82 -22.30 17.30
CA LEU A 78 5.03 -21.40 18.42
C LEU A 78 5.54 -22.20 19.61
N LEU A 79 6.80 -21.96 19.99
CA LEU A 79 7.47 -22.63 21.11
C LEU A 79 7.12 -21.99 22.45
N SER A 80 7.02 -20.65 22.48
CA SER A 80 6.72 -19.89 23.69
C SER A 80 6.09 -18.54 23.35
N SER A 81 5.32 -18.00 24.29
CA SER A 81 4.70 -16.68 24.17
C SER A 81 4.94 -15.85 25.43
N THR A 82 5.21 -14.56 25.24
CA THR A 82 5.44 -13.58 26.30
C THR A 82 4.50 -12.39 26.12
N LEU A 83 3.84 -11.97 27.19
CA LEU A 83 3.05 -10.75 27.23
C LEU A 83 3.86 -9.65 27.89
N LEU A 84 4.25 -8.63 27.12
CA LEU A 84 4.99 -7.49 27.62
C LEU A 84 4.03 -6.52 28.31
N HIS A 85 4.29 -6.22 29.59
CA HIS A 85 3.53 -5.26 30.40
C HIS A 85 4.25 -3.93 30.62
N HIS A 86 5.56 -3.85 30.32
CA HIS A 86 6.39 -2.67 30.50
C HIS A 86 7.43 -2.57 29.37
N SER A 87 7.74 -1.35 28.91
CA SER A 87 8.79 -1.10 27.91
C SER A 87 9.45 0.27 28.16
N ASN A 88 10.75 0.33 27.93
CA ASN A 88 11.51 1.59 27.94
C ASN A 88 11.37 2.35 26.61
N ASP A 89 10.99 1.64 25.53
CA ASP A 89 10.72 2.25 24.24
C ASP A 89 9.33 2.91 24.24
N LEU A 90 9.30 4.20 23.88
CA LEU A 90 8.08 5.02 23.93
C LEU A 90 6.96 4.47 23.02
N PHE A 91 7.30 3.95 21.84
CA PHE A 91 6.31 3.43 20.90
C PHE A 91 5.56 2.25 21.50
N PHE A 92 6.30 1.29 22.06
CA PHE A 92 5.71 0.11 22.67
C PHE A 92 5.01 0.45 23.98
N ARG A 93 5.58 1.33 24.81
CA ARG A 93 5.00 1.72 26.11
C ARG A 93 3.57 2.24 25.99
N GLU A 94 3.27 3.01 24.95
CA GLU A 94 1.93 3.52 24.66
C GLU A 94 0.95 2.44 24.16
N ARG A 95 1.43 1.25 23.79
CA ARG A 95 0.67 0.18 23.12
C ARG A 95 0.59 -1.12 23.92
N LEU A 96 1.10 -1.11 25.15
CA LEU A 96 1.02 -2.26 26.06
C LEU A 96 -0.45 -2.58 26.45
N PRO A 97 -0.75 -3.84 26.79
CA PRO A 97 0.16 -4.99 26.75
C PRO A 97 0.41 -5.48 25.32
N TRP A 98 1.61 -6.04 25.06
CA TRP A 98 2.07 -6.38 23.71
C TRP A 98 2.55 -7.84 23.64
N ARG A 99 2.07 -8.63 22.68
CA ARG A 99 2.37 -10.07 22.62
C ARG A 99 3.52 -10.36 21.66
N LEU A 100 4.47 -11.17 22.13
CA LEU A 100 5.62 -11.68 21.39
C LEU A 100 5.74 -13.19 21.59
N GLY A 101 6.42 -13.88 20.68
CA GLY A 101 6.70 -15.30 20.84
C GLY A 101 7.89 -15.77 20.01
N LEU A 102 8.39 -16.94 20.37
CA LEU A 102 9.40 -17.67 19.61
C LEU A 102 8.71 -18.70 18.73
N VAL A 103 8.95 -18.62 17.41
CA VAL A 103 8.38 -19.56 16.44
C VAL A 103 9.50 -20.34 15.77
N GLN A 104 9.47 -21.66 15.90
CA GLN A 104 10.32 -22.56 15.13
C GLN A 104 9.72 -22.71 13.73
N LEU A 105 10.36 -22.14 12.71
CA LEU A 105 9.90 -22.30 11.34
C LEU A 105 10.20 -23.71 10.83
N ASP A 106 9.31 -24.24 9.99
CA ASP A 106 9.48 -25.55 9.36
C ASP A 106 10.72 -25.57 8.44
N CYS A 107 11.15 -24.40 7.95
CA CYS A 107 12.36 -24.25 7.13
C CYS A 107 13.67 -24.18 7.95
N GLY A 108 13.61 -24.30 9.27
CA GLY A 108 14.80 -24.49 10.12
C GLY A 108 15.08 -23.42 11.18
N PRO A 109 15.03 -22.11 10.90
CA PRO A 109 15.40 -21.12 11.90
C PRO A 109 14.26 -20.82 12.90
N THR A 110 14.63 -20.51 14.15
CA THR A 110 13.71 -19.95 15.15
C THR A 110 13.67 -18.42 15.00
N VAL A 111 12.46 -17.84 15.00
CA VAL A 111 12.26 -16.39 14.85
C VAL A 111 11.52 -15.80 16.04
N VAL A 112 11.81 -14.53 16.34
CA VAL A 112 11.01 -13.73 17.26
C VAL A 112 9.90 -13.05 16.45
N ALA A 113 8.65 -13.27 16.83
CA ALA A 113 7.50 -12.73 16.12
C ALA A 113 6.50 -12.04 17.07
N HIS A 114 5.87 -10.99 16.56
CA HIS A 114 4.67 -10.40 17.11
C HIS A 114 3.50 -11.39 17.02
N LEU A 115 2.75 -11.61 18.09
CA LEU A 115 1.64 -12.57 18.07
C LEU A 115 0.30 -11.86 17.88
N HIS A 116 -0.44 -12.26 16.86
CA HIS A 116 -1.83 -11.85 16.70
C HIS A 116 -2.70 -12.37 17.87
N GLY A 117 -3.73 -11.62 18.27
CA GLY A 117 -4.64 -11.96 19.37
C GLY A 117 -5.25 -13.35 19.27
N GLY A 118 -5.60 -13.79 18.06
CA GLY A 118 -6.15 -15.12 17.78
C GLY A 118 -5.13 -16.28 17.77
N VAL A 119 -3.84 -16.03 18.01
CA VAL A 119 -2.85 -17.11 18.16
C VAL A 119 -3.04 -17.82 19.51
N PRO A 120 -3.25 -19.15 19.52
CA PRO A 120 -3.42 -19.91 20.75
C PRO A 120 -2.12 -19.98 21.58
N PRO A 121 -2.19 -20.37 22.87
CA PRO A 121 -1.00 -20.57 23.70
C PRO A 121 -0.07 -21.62 23.10
N ALA A 122 1.24 -21.48 23.37
CA ALA A 122 2.23 -22.48 22.97
C ALA A 122 2.03 -23.81 23.73
N PRO A 123 2.30 -24.97 23.11
CA PRO A 123 2.71 -25.15 21.71
C PRO A 123 1.54 -25.01 20.73
N ALA A 124 1.76 -24.34 19.60
CA ALA A 124 0.72 -24.11 18.61
C ALA A 124 1.26 -23.97 17.19
N ARG A 125 0.53 -24.49 16.21
CA ARG A 125 0.83 -24.22 14.80
C ARG A 125 0.43 -22.81 14.40
N VAL A 126 1.33 -22.12 13.71
CA VAL A 126 1.17 -20.73 13.28
C VAL A 126 1.73 -20.51 11.88
N ARG A 127 1.34 -19.39 11.28
CA ARG A 127 1.93 -18.90 10.04
C ARG A 127 2.56 -17.53 10.28
N VAL A 128 3.87 -17.44 10.13
CA VAL A 128 4.65 -16.21 10.19
C VAL A 128 4.57 -15.49 8.85
N ALA A 129 4.34 -14.19 8.88
CA ALA A 129 4.45 -13.31 7.74
C ALA A 129 5.36 -12.13 8.08
N ALA A 130 6.09 -11.61 7.09
CA ALA A 130 6.74 -10.32 7.22
C ALA A 130 5.72 -9.20 6.90
N ARG A 131 5.72 -8.16 7.74
CA ARG A 131 4.90 -6.96 7.59
C ARG A 131 5.76 -5.74 7.81
N LEU A 132 5.37 -4.61 7.23
CA LEU A 132 6.01 -3.34 7.54
C LEU A 132 5.38 -2.73 8.79
N ASP A 133 6.22 -2.32 9.73
CA ASP A 133 5.82 -1.45 10.81
C ASP A 133 5.61 0.00 10.34
N ARG A 134 5.26 0.89 11.28
CA ARG A 134 5.05 2.31 10.96
C ARG A 134 6.33 3.03 10.55
N ALA A 135 7.51 2.54 10.93
CA ALA A 135 8.78 3.09 10.47
C ALA A 135 9.19 2.54 9.09
N GLY A 136 8.36 1.68 8.48
CA GLY A 136 8.66 1.03 7.21
C GLY A 136 9.72 -0.06 7.35
N GLN A 137 9.91 -0.64 8.54
CA GLN A 137 10.82 -1.77 8.75
C GLN A 137 10.05 -3.08 8.74
N ALA A 138 10.67 -4.15 8.22
CA ALA A 138 10.10 -5.48 8.36
C ALA A 138 10.08 -5.91 9.83
N VAL A 139 8.92 -6.41 10.23
CA VAL A 139 8.67 -7.14 11.47
C VAL A 139 7.99 -8.46 11.14
N LEU A 140 8.25 -9.48 11.96
CA LEU A 140 7.63 -10.79 11.80
C LEU A 140 6.38 -10.87 12.66
N VAL A 141 5.26 -11.28 12.06
CA VAL A 141 3.98 -11.44 12.74
C VAL A 141 3.53 -12.88 12.59
N ALA A 142 3.32 -13.57 13.71
CA ALA A 142 2.70 -14.88 13.76
C ALA A 142 1.17 -14.72 13.75
N LEU A 143 0.56 -15.36 12.76
CA LEU A 143 -0.88 -15.42 12.54
C LEU A 143 -1.39 -16.83 12.83
N PRO A 144 -2.66 -16.99 13.22
CA PRO A 144 -3.29 -18.32 13.28
C PRO A 144 -3.25 -18.98 11.89
N GLU A 145 -3.21 -20.33 11.85
CA GLU A 145 -3.20 -21.06 10.56
C GLU A 145 -4.45 -20.79 9.72
N LYS A 146 -5.61 -20.65 10.38
CA LYS A 146 -6.88 -20.31 9.75
C LYS A 146 -7.17 -18.83 9.98
N GLU A 147 -7.59 -18.15 8.93
CA GLU A 147 -8.08 -16.78 9.07
C GLU A 147 -9.32 -16.78 9.97
N THR A 148 -9.35 -15.84 10.92
CA THR A 148 -10.51 -15.60 11.77
C THR A 148 -11.28 -14.39 11.26
N SER A 149 -12.59 -14.32 11.55
CA SER A 149 -13.45 -13.20 11.13
C SER A 149 -13.01 -11.84 11.69
N ASP A 150 -12.25 -11.86 12.78
CA ASP A 150 -11.79 -10.67 13.51
C ASP A 150 -10.29 -10.38 13.27
N MET A 151 -9.65 -10.97 12.25
CA MET A 151 -8.22 -10.75 11.96
C MET A 151 -7.88 -9.26 11.85
N ALA A 152 -8.70 -8.51 11.10
CA ALA A 152 -8.54 -7.07 10.90
C ALA A 152 -8.81 -6.21 12.16
N ASP A 153 -9.40 -6.82 13.19
CA ASP A 153 -9.73 -6.10 14.41
C ASP A 153 -8.54 -6.10 15.38
N ASP A 154 -7.61 -7.05 15.30
CA ASP A 154 -6.50 -7.13 16.26
C ASP A 154 -5.70 -5.82 16.40
N ARG A 155 -5.61 -5.34 17.65
CA ARG A 155 -5.02 -4.04 17.97
C ARG A 155 -3.56 -3.93 17.56
N GLN A 156 -2.81 -5.04 17.63
CA GLN A 156 -1.39 -5.08 17.29
C GLN A 156 -1.20 -5.18 15.77
N LEU A 157 -2.03 -5.97 15.07
CA LEU A 157 -2.00 -6.08 13.61
C LEU A 157 -2.37 -4.76 12.92
N ARG A 158 -3.26 -3.96 13.51
CA ARG A 158 -3.60 -2.62 13.01
C ARG A 158 -2.44 -1.62 13.07
N GLU A 159 -1.37 -1.91 13.81
CA GLU A 159 -0.14 -1.10 13.79
C GLU A 159 0.75 -1.42 12.57
N PHE A 160 0.48 -2.52 11.88
CA PHE A 160 1.26 -3.00 10.73
C PHE A 160 0.50 -2.92 9.40
N THR A 161 -0.73 -2.44 9.42
CA THR A 161 -1.66 -2.47 8.27
C THR A 161 -2.40 -1.14 8.15
N CYS A 162 -3.06 -0.95 7.01
CA CYS A 162 -3.86 0.24 6.70
C CYS A 162 -5.31 -0.13 6.40
N ASP A 163 -5.88 -1.11 7.12
CA ASP A 163 -7.23 -1.64 6.84
C ASP A 163 -8.29 -0.50 6.75
N PRO A 164 -9.09 -0.44 5.68
CA PRO A 164 -10.14 0.57 5.49
C PRO A 164 -11.24 0.57 6.55
N LYS A 165 -11.42 -0.50 7.33
CA LYS A 165 -12.50 -0.65 8.31
C LYS A 165 -12.46 0.47 9.35
N PHE A 166 -13.55 1.24 9.46
CA PHE A 166 -13.67 2.43 10.30
C PHE A 166 -12.71 3.58 9.92
N ARG A 167 -12.35 3.70 8.64
CA ARG A 167 -11.54 4.80 8.11
C ARG A 167 -12.36 5.72 7.24
N LYS A 168 -11.94 6.99 7.22
CA LYS A 168 -12.48 8.00 6.32
C LYS A 168 -11.57 8.11 5.11
N VAL A 169 -12.12 7.84 3.93
CA VAL A 169 -11.34 7.67 2.70
C VAL A 169 -11.70 8.78 1.72
N LEU A 170 -10.70 9.36 1.05
CA LEU A 170 -10.90 10.21 -0.12
C LEU A 170 -10.51 9.41 -1.37
N VAL A 171 -11.41 9.30 -2.33
CA VAL A 171 -11.18 8.74 -3.66
C VAL A 171 -11.25 9.90 -4.66
N THR A 172 -10.15 10.20 -5.37
CA THR A 172 -10.04 11.47 -6.12
C THR A 172 -10.93 11.55 -7.37
N ASP A 173 -11.20 10.42 -8.01
CA ASP A 173 -12.15 10.32 -9.11
C ASP A 173 -13.15 9.17 -8.88
N GLY A 174 -14.44 9.48 -8.92
CA GLY A 174 -15.55 8.53 -8.90
C GLY A 174 -16.28 8.40 -10.25
N LYS A 175 -15.88 9.17 -11.27
CA LYS A 175 -16.47 9.11 -12.61
C LYS A 175 -16.05 7.85 -13.32
N SER A 176 -14.76 7.48 -13.25
CA SER A 176 -14.22 6.28 -13.89
C SER A 176 -14.80 4.97 -13.35
N ALA A 177 -14.81 3.93 -14.18
CA ALA A 177 -15.21 2.59 -13.77
C ALA A 177 -14.35 2.05 -12.62
N ALA A 178 -13.03 2.33 -12.65
CA ALA A 178 -12.09 2.04 -11.59
C ALA A 178 -12.47 2.75 -10.28
N GLY A 179 -12.70 4.07 -10.32
CA GLY A 179 -13.13 4.85 -9.17
C GLY A 179 -14.40 4.32 -8.51
N GLN A 180 -15.42 4.00 -9.32
CA GLN A 180 -16.68 3.42 -8.82
C GLN A 180 -16.48 2.05 -8.17
N ALA A 181 -15.62 1.20 -8.73
CA ALA A 181 -15.31 -0.10 -8.15
C ALA A 181 -14.55 0.04 -6.82
N ILE A 182 -13.58 0.96 -6.75
CA ILE A 182 -12.83 1.28 -5.53
C ILE A 182 -13.78 1.71 -4.42
N VAL A 183 -14.71 2.63 -4.69
CA VAL A 183 -15.69 3.10 -3.69
C VAL A 183 -16.55 1.95 -3.15
N LYS A 184 -17.04 1.07 -4.04
CA LYS A 184 -17.84 -0.10 -3.64
C LYS A 184 -17.03 -1.07 -2.78
N ALA A 185 -15.79 -1.36 -3.15
CA ALA A 185 -14.92 -2.27 -2.40
C ALA A 185 -14.56 -1.69 -1.02
N LEU A 186 -14.31 -0.38 -0.91
CA LEU A 186 -14.08 0.28 0.37
C LEU A 186 -15.30 0.25 1.28
N ALA A 187 -16.49 0.46 0.72
CA ALA A 187 -17.74 0.38 1.48
C ALA A 187 -17.99 -1.04 2.02
N GLN A 188 -17.71 -2.06 1.20
CA GLN A 188 -17.74 -3.48 1.61
C GLN A 188 -16.66 -3.82 2.64
N ALA A 189 -15.49 -3.17 2.56
CA ALA A 189 -14.41 -3.31 3.53
C ALA A 189 -14.71 -2.61 4.87
N GLY A 190 -15.84 -1.89 4.98
CA GLY A 190 -16.31 -1.27 6.22
C GLY A 190 -15.74 0.11 6.49
N ALA A 191 -15.36 0.87 5.46
CA ALA A 191 -15.03 2.29 5.60
C ALA A 191 -16.14 3.04 6.36
N GLU A 192 -15.77 4.02 7.19
CA GLU A 192 -16.78 4.80 7.93
C GLU A 192 -17.44 5.84 7.02
N LEU A 193 -16.63 6.49 6.19
CA LEU A 193 -17.03 7.56 5.30
C LEU A 193 -16.13 7.54 4.07
N ILE A 194 -16.70 7.71 2.89
CA ILE A 194 -15.96 7.76 1.63
C ILE A 194 -16.35 9.06 0.94
N TRP A 195 -15.42 10.01 0.93
CA TRP A 195 -15.50 11.16 0.05
C TRP A 195 -15.10 10.75 -1.35
N VAL A 196 -15.94 11.06 -2.32
CA VAL A 196 -15.73 10.69 -3.71
C VAL A 196 -15.68 11.97 -4.53
N GLY A 197 -14.47 12.29 -4.99
CA GLY A 197 -14.20 13.38 -5.89
C GLY A 197 -14.75 13.09 -7.29
N TYR A 198 -15.22 14.14 -7.95
CA TYR A 198 -15.49 14.11 -9.38
C TYR A 198 -15.29 15.51 -9.96
N ALA A 199 -14.62 15.59 -11.11
CA ALA A 199 -14.48 16.81 -11.86
C ALA A 199 -15.80 17.17 -12.57
N GLU A 200 -15.92 18.42 -13.03
CA GLU A 200 -17.08 18.92 -13.78
C GLU A 200 -18.42 18.72 -13.04
N PRO A 201 -18.63 19.31 -11.84
CA PRO A 201 -19.78 19.01 -10.99
C PRO A 201 -21.15 19.30 -11.61
N TRP A 202 -21.19 20.13 -12.66
CA TRP A 202 -22.40 20.40 -13.45
C TRP A 202 -22.82 19.21 -14.35
N LYS A 203 -21.97 18.20 -14.53
CA LYS A 203 -22.20 17.04 -15.40
C LYS A 203 -22.38 15.77 -14.58
N LYS A 204 -23.59 15.22 -14.59
CA LYS A 204 -23.89 13.93 -13.96
C LYS A 204 -23.26 12.78 -14.76
N PHE A 205 -22.37 12.02 -14.13
CA PHE A 205 -21.71 10.87 -14.76
C PHE A 205 -22.50 9.56 -14.57
N SER A 206 -22.21 8.56 -15.40
CA SER A 206 -22.79 7.22 -15.29
C SER A 206 -22.38 6.57 -13.97
N GLY A 207 -23.35 6.24 -13.11
CA GLY A 207 -23.09 5.64 -11.79
C GLY A 207 -23.23 6.61 -10.61
N PHE A 208 -23.43 7.90 -10.86
CA PHE A 208 -23.67 8.92 -9.82
C PHE A 208 -24.79 8.49 -8.84
N ASP A 209 -25.95 8.06 -9.35
CA ASP A 209 -27.09 7.65 -8.53
C ASP A 209 -26.85 6.36 -7.75
N ALA A 210 -25.98 5.48 -8.25
CA ALA A 210 -25.65 4.26 -7.54
C ALA A 210 -24.72 4.58 -6.35
N LEU A 211 -23.77 5.48 -6.55
CA LEU A 211 -22.87 5.93 -5.48
C LEU A 211 -23.59 6.76 -4.42
N SER A 212 -24.49 7.67 -4.82
CA SER A 212 -25.21 8.54 -3.89
C SER A 212 -26.19 7.79 -2.96
N LYS A 213 -26.61 6.58 -3.35
CA LYS A 213 -27.46 5.70 -2.51
C LYS A 213 -26.68 4.98 -1.41
N LEU A 214 -25.34 4.95 -1.47
CA LEU A 214 -24.53 4.34 -0.43
C LEU A 214 -24.45 5.31 0.76
N SER A 215 -24.95 4.89 1.93
CA SER A 215 -25.00 5.73 3.13
C SER A 215 -23.63 6.21 3.65
N GLN A 216 -22.56 5.49 3.27
CA GLN A 216 -21.18 5.83 3.62
C GLN A 216 -20.54 6.82 2.64
N VAL A 217 -21.20 7.14 1.52
CA VAL A 217 -20.60 7.93 0.43
C VAL A 217 -21.05 9.38 0.50
N THR A 218 -20.09 10.29 0.33
CA THR A 218 -20.34 11.72 0.10
C THR A 218 -19.65 12.13 -1.18
N LEU A 219 -20.43 12.45 -2.21
CA LEU A 219 -19.92 12.96 -3.48
C LEU A 219 -19.52 14.43 -3.30
N LEU A 220 -18.35 14.83 -3.79
CA LEU A 220 -17.87 16.21 -3.74
C LEU A 220 -17.17 16.64 -5.04
N PRO A 221 -17.25 17.92 -5.43
CA PRO A 221 -16.48 18.44 -6.55
C PRO A 221 -14.98 18.36 -6.24
N LEU A 222 -14.23 17.66 -7.09
CA LEU A 222 -12.77 17.60 -7.02
C LEU A 222 -12.19 17.49 -8.42
N ASP A 223 -11.53 18.56 -8.86
CA ASP A 223 -10.69 18.58 -10.04
C ASP A 223 -9.23 18.71 -9.60
N VAL A 224 -8.44 17.67 -9.84
CA VAL A 224 -7.01 17.63 -9.46
C VAL A 224 -6.15 18.59 -10.29
N THR A 225 -6.67 19.18 -11.36
CA THR A 225 -5.99 20.22 -12.14
C THR A 225 -6.19 21.63 -11.57
N ASP A 226 -7.25 21.83 -10.78
CA ASP A 226 -7.58 23.12 -10.16
C ASP A 226 -6.97 23.24 -8.75
N SER A 227 -5.86 23.98 -8.65
CA SER A 227 -5.18 24.24 -7.39
C SER A 227 -6.06 24.90 -6.32
N LYS A 228 -7.02 25.75 -6.72
CA LYS A 228 -7.93 26.40 -5.76
C LYS A 228 -8.91 25.38 -5.19
N ASN A 229 -9.52 24.58 -6.06
CA ASN A 229 -10.47 23.55 -5.64
C ASN A 229 -9.81 22.51 -4.72
N VAL A 230 -8.60 22.03 -5.05
CA VAL A 230 -7.85 21.10 -4.20
C VAL A 230 -7.55 21.71 -2.82
N ARG A 231 -7.09 22.98 -2.77
CA ARG A 231 -6.77 23.68 -1.53
C ARG A 231 -8.00 23.88 -0.64
N GLU A 232 -9.10 24.35 -1.21
CA GLU A 232 -10.34 24.59 -0.47
C GLU A 232 -10.87 23.28 0.12
N LEU A 233 -10.86 22.20 -0.66
CA LEU A 233 -11.27 20.89 -0.18
C LEU A 233 -10.33 20.36 0.93
N ALA A 234 -9.01 20.50 0.75
CA ALA A 234 -8.03 20.10 1.76
C ALA A 234 -8.23 20.87 3.07
N ALA A 235 -8.56 22.16 3.02
CA ALA A 235 -8.89 22.95 4.21
C ALA A 235 -10.15 22.42 4.93
N GLU A 236 -11.15 21.94 4.19
CA GLU A 236 -12.42 21.47 4.75
C GLU A 236 -12.34 20.05 5.36
N ILE A 237 -11.68 19.13 4.64
CA ILE A 237 -11.69 17.70 4.98
C ILE A 237 -10.30 17.11 5.22
N GLY A 238 -9.20 17.78 4.89
CA GLY A 238 -7.84 17.21 4.97
C GLY A 238 -7.46 16.71 6.37
N GLY A 239 -7.87 17.43 7.42
CA GLY A 239 -7.72 16.98 8.82
C GLY A 239 -8.60 15.77 9.20
N LYS A 240 -9.40 15.24 8.29
CA LYS A 240 -10.33 14.12 8.48
C LYS A 240 -10.01 12.89 7.61
N VAL A 241 -9.17 13.02 6.57
CA VAL A 241 -8.86 11.96 5.58
C VAL A 241 -7.80 10.97 6.06
N ASP A 242 -8.20 9.75 6.41
CA ASP A 242 -7.30 8.71 6.90
C ASP A 242 -6.58 8.03 5.74
N ILE A 243 -7.31 7.75 4.67
CA ILE A 243 -6.78 7.13 3.45
C ILE A 243 -7.09 8.04 2.28
N LEU A 244 -6.08 8.41 1.49
CA LEU A 244 -6.26 9.14 0.24
C LEU A 244 -5.90 8.21 -0.92
N ILE A 245 -6.83 7.99 -1.84
CA ILE A 245 -6.63 7.19 -3.05
C ILE A 245 -6.65 8.12 -4.26
N ASN A 246 -5.45 8.44 -4.74
CA ASN A 246 -5.24 9.16 -5.97
C ASN A 246 -5.41 8.22 -7.18
N ASN A 247 -6.61 8.22 -7.77
CA ASN A 247 -6.95 7.41 -8.93
C ASN A 247 -7.36 8.21 -10.17
N ALA A 248 -7.58 9.52 -10.02
CA ALA A 248 -7.82 10.40 -11.16
C ALA A 248 -6.71 10.25 -12.20
N GLU A 249 -7.10 10.05 -13.46
CA GLU A 249 -6.14 9.89 -14.54
C GLU A 249 -6.61 10.49 -15.86
N HIS A 250 -5.63 10.84 -16.68
CA HIS A 250 -5.82 11.18 -18.08
C HIS A 250 -4.87 10.34 -18.93
N HIS A 251 -5.41 9.70 -19.96
CA HIS A 251 -4.67 8.75 -20.77
C HIS A 251 -5.12 8.84 -22.22
N ARG A 252 -4.19 8.87 -23.17
CA ARG A 252 -4.51 8.59 -24.57
C ARG A 252 -3.53 7.58 -25.18
N ALA A 253 -4.06 6.70 -26.03
CA ALA A 253 -3.32 5.65 -26.71
C ALA A 253 -2.74 6.16 -28.05
N PHE A 254 -1.61 6.87 -28.00
CA PHE A 254 -0.81 7.16 -29.19
C PHE A 254 0.70 7.21 -28.88
N GLY A 255 1.50 6.82 -29.87
CA GLY A 255 2.93 7.05 -29.87
C GLY A 255 3.29 8.47 -30.34
N ILE A 256 4.53 8.88 -30.09
CA ILE A 256 5.02 10.25 -30.39
C ILE A 256 4.87 10.61 -31.87
N GLY A 257 5.08 9.68 -32.79
CA GLY A 257 4.94 9.91 -34.24
C GLY A 257 3.50 9.98 -34.74
N ASN A 258 2.52 9.53 -33.96
CA ASN A 258 1.14 9.36 -34.42
C ASN A 258 0.23 10.56 -34.11
N ARG A 259 0.73 11.57 -33.40
CA ARG A 259 -0.02 12.78 -33.06
C ARG A 259 0.87 14.00 -33.00
N ALA A 260 0.51 15.04 -33.74
CA ALA A 260 1.19 16.33 -33.66
C ALA A 260 0.74 17.16 -32.44
N GLY A 261 1.66 17.96 -31.90
CA GLY A 261 1.41 18.88 -30.79
C GLY A 261 1.65 18.28 -29.40
N VAL A 262 1.75 19.15 -28.40
CA VAL A 262 2.09 18.77 -27.00
C VAL A 262 0.91 18.82 -26.03
N GLU A 263 -0.25 19.31 -26.47
CA GLU A 263 -1.38 19.61 -25.59
C GLU A 263 -1.90 18.39 -24.84
N THR A 264 -1.92 17.21 -25.48
CA THR A 264 -2.31 15.99 -24.78
C THR A 264 -1.27 15.52 -23.78
N ALA A 265 0.02 15.60 -24.13
CA ALA A 265 1.08 15.29 -23.18
C ALA A 265 1.06 16.26 -21.97
N ARG A 266 0.74 17.54 -22.20
CA ARG A 266 0.52 18.53 -21.13
C ARG A 266 -0.67 18.13 -20.26
N ALA A 267 -1.81 17.75 -20.84
CA ALA A 267 -2.99 17.31 -20.08
C ALA A 267 -2.73 16.03 -19.28
N GLU A 268 -2.03 15.05 -19.86
CA GLU A 268 -1.59 13.84 -19.14
C GLU A 268 -0.69 14.18 -17.96
N MET A 269 0.27 15.09 -18.14
CA MET A 269 1.13 15.56 -17.05
C MET A 269 0.35 16.35 -15.99
N ASP A 270 -0.61 17.17 -16.40
CA ASP A 270 -1.38 18.02 -15.50
C ASP A 270 -2.27 17.22 -14.54
N VAL A 271 -2.88 16.14 -15.04
CA VAL A 271 -3.68 15.23 -14.22
C VAL A 271 -2.80 14.24 -13.46
N ASN A 272 -1.96 13.46 -14.17
CA ASN A 272 -1.30 12.30 -13.57
C ASN A 272 -0.14 12.68 -12.63
N TYR A 273 0.59 13.76 -12.94
CA TYR A 273 1.75 14.20 -12.16
C TYR A 273 1.46 15.44 -11.33
N PHE A 274 1.06 16.55 -11.95
CA PHE A 274 0.79 17.77 -11.20
C PHE A 274 -0.44 17.62 -10.30
N GLY A 275 -1.44 16.83 -10.69
CA GLY A 275 -2.57 16.48 -9.83
C GLY A 275 -2.13 15.76 -8.54
N LEU A 276 -1.24 14.77 -8.66
CA LEU A 276 -0.60 14.14 -7.49
C LEU A 276 0.17 15.16 -6.65
N LEU A 277 0.95 16.05 -7.29
CA LEU A 277 1.72 17.07 -6.58
C LEU A 277 0.83 18.02 -5.77
N ARG A 278 -0.25 18.54 -6.37
CA ARG A 278 -1.22 19.42 -5.69
C ARG A 278 -1.88 18.73 -4.51
N LEU A 279 -2.33 17.49 -4.71
CA LEU A 279 -2.88 16.68 -3.63
C LEU A 279 -1.86 16.52 -2.50
N ALA A 280 -0.61 16.15 -2.82
CA ALA A 280 0.44 15.93 -1.83
C ALA A 280 0.77 17.20 -1.03
N GLN A 281 0.81 18.36 -1.69
CA GLN A 281 1.06 19.65 -1.04
C GLN A 281 -0.06 20.06 -0.10
N GLU A 282 -1.33 19.83 -0.48
CA GLU A 282 -2.49 20.33 0.26
C GLU A 282 -2.99 19.32 1.32
N PHE A 283 -3.00 18.02 1.03
CA PHE A 283 -3.43 16.98 1.98
C PHE A 283 -2.27 16.39 2.80
N GLY A 284 -1.06 16.38 2.25
CA GLY A 284 0.09 15.71 2.86
C GLY A 284 0.44 16.21 4.27
N PRO A 285 0.55 17.52 4.52
CA PRO A 285 0.84 18.04 5.86
C PRO A 285 -0.19 17.59 6.91
N ALA A 286 -1.48 17.65 6.58
CA ALA A 286 -2.55 17.20 7.48
C ALA A 286 -2.50 15.69 7.72
N MET A 287 -2.25 14.88 6.69
CA MET A 287 -2.12 13.43 6.85
C MET A 287 -0.91 13.05 7.70
N ARG A 288 0.23 13.74 7.54
CA ARG A 288 1.42 13.54 8.39
C ARG A 288 1.13 13.86 9.85
N ALA A 289 0.41 14.95 10.11
CA ALA A 289 -0.01 15.29 11.47
C ALA A 289 -0.93 14.22 12.09
N ARG A 290 -1.61 13.39 11.28
CA ARG A 290 -2.53 12.35 11.76
C ARG A 290 -1.96 10.94 11.76
N GLY A 291 -0.92 10.65 11.00
CA GLY A 291 -0.13 9.42 11.19
C GLY A 291 0.40 9.28 12.62
N ALA A 292 0.50 10.42 13.33
CA ALA A 292 0.74 10.56 14.75
C ALA A 292 -0.36 10.03 15.70
N ASP A 293 -1.62 10.01 15.27
CA ASP A 293 -2.79 9.92 16.16
C ASP A 293 -3.12 8.46 16.55
N GLY A 294 -2.47 7.94 17.59
CA GLY A 294 -2.94 6.79 18.40
C GLY A 294 -3.61 5.59 17.69
N LEU A 295 -4.69 5.04 18.27
CA LEU A 295 -5.34 3.78 17.84
C LEU A 295 -6.09 3.86 16.49
N ALA A 296 -6.24 5.05 15.90
CA ALA A 296 -6.95 5.27 14.64
C ALA A 296 -6.02 5.59 13.44
N SER A 297 -4.73 5.79 13.67
CA SER A 297 -3.77 6.32 12.68
C SER A 297 -3.22 5.31 11.68
N ALA A 298 -4.05 4.36 11.24
CA ALA A 298 -3.76 3.60 10.04
C ALA A 298 -4.02 4.52 8.83
N ALA A 299 -3.08 5.45 8.62
CA ALA A 299 -3.13 6.43 7.55
C ALA A 299 -2.37 5.91 6.32
N ALA A 300 -2.96 6.06 5.15
CA ALA A 300 -2.36 5.60 3.91
C ALA A 300 -2.61 6.56 2.75
N TRP A 301 -1.64 6.65 1.86
CA TRP A 301 -1.72 7.29 0.57
C TRP A 301 -1.60 6.22 -0.50
N VAL A 302 -2.57 6.11 -1.39
CA VAL A 302 -2.58 5.13 -2.48
C VAL A 302 -2.50 5.89 -3.80
N ASN A 303 -1.48 5.59 -4.61
CA ASN A 303 -1.36 6.10 -5.97
C ASN A 303 -1.70 5.00 -6.97
N VAL A 304 -2.70 5.21 -7.82
CA VAL A 304 -2.97 4.36 -8.97
C VAL A 304 -2.12 4.85 -10.14
N LEU A 305 -0.95 4.23 -10.31
CA LEU A 305 0.00 4.53 -11.37
C LEU A 305 -0.33 3.68 -12.61
N SER A 306 0.69 3.13 -13.25
CA SER A 306 0.59 2.18 -14.36
C SER A 306 1.88 1.37 -14.39
N ILE A 307 1.82 0.12 -14.84
CA ILE A 307 3.03 -0.67 -15.07
C ILE A 307 4.00 0.00 -16.06
N TYR A 308 3.47 0.78 -17.00
CA TYR A 308 4.26 1.56 -17.97
C TYR A 308 5.01 2.75 -17.36
N ALA A 309 4.89 2.97 -16.05
CA ALA A 309 5.76 3.90 -15.32
C ALA A 309 7.19 3.36 -15.15
N LEU A 310 7.40 2.03 -15.22
CA LEU A 310 8.70 1.39 -15.03
C LEU A 310 9.55 1.36 -16.31
N ALA A 311 8.89 1.18 -17.44
CA ALA A 311 9.46 1.26 -18.78
C ALA A 311 8.37 1.75 -19.74
N ASN A 312 8.77 2.54 -20.73
CA ASN A 312 7.83 3.17 -21.65
C ASN A 312 7.18 2.12 -22.55
N PHE A 313 5.85 2.18 -22.72
CA PHE A 313 5.16 1.43 -23.76
C PHE A 313 4.93 2.34 -24.99
N PRO A 314 5.64 2.14 -26.11
CA PRO A 314 5.67 3.11 -27.21
C PRO A 314 4.30 3.51 -27.79
N PRO A 315 3.31 2.61 -27.91
CA PRO A 315 1.96 2.99 -28.33
C PRO A 315 1.26 3.98 -27.38
N HIS A 316 1.75 4.14 -26.14
CA HIS A 316 1.23 5.00 -25.08
C HIS A 316 2.35 5.91 -24.52
N GLY A 317 3.20 6.44 -25.41
CA GLY A 317 4.50 7.00 -25.03
C GLY A 317 4.45 8.18 -24.05
N THR A 318 3.59 9.16 -24.30
CA THR A 318 3.48 10.36 -23.44
C THR A 318 2.77 10.05 -22.12
N PHE A 319 1.76 9.17 -22.16
CA PHE A 319 1.11 8.65 -20.95
C PHE A 319 2.13 7.94 -20.03
N SER A 320 2.95 7.06 -20.59
CA SER A 320 4.03 6.37 -19.86
C SER A 320 4.97 7.36 -19.20
N ALA A 321 5.36 8.44 -19.91
CA ALA A 321 6.19 9.51 -19.34
C ALA A 321 5.51 10.23 -18.16
N SER A 322 4.21 10.53 -18.26
CA SER A 322 3.46 11.15 -17.16
C SER A 322 3.37 10.25 -15.92
N LYS A 323 3.14 8.94 -16.10
CA LYS A 323 3.11 7.97 -15.00
C LYS A 323 4.50 7.68 -14.43
N ALA A 324 5.57 7.75 -15.23
CA ALA A 324 6.95 7.69 -14.74
C ALA A 324 7.31 8.91 -13.88
N ALA A 325 6.91 10.12 -14.29
CA ALA A 325 7.04 11.33 -13.47
C ALA A 325 6.26 11.20 -12.15
N ALA A 326 5.01 10.72 -12.21
CA ALA A 326 4.20 10.45 -11.04
C ALA A 326 4.82 9.37 -10.12
N HIS A 327 5.45 8.33 -10.68
CA HIS A 327 6.16 7.31 -9.92
C HIS A 327 7.35 7.91 -9.16
N SER A 328 8.17 8.73 -9.83
CA SER A 328 9.29 9.43 -9.18
C SER A 328 8.80 10.34 -8.05
N LEU A 329 7.69 11.06 -8.25
CA LEU A 329 7.09 11.89 -7.20
C LEU A 329 6.57 11.03 -6.03
N ALA A 330 5.94 9.89 -6.32
CA ALA A 330 5.44 8.98 -5.30
C ALA A 330 6.57 8.38 -4.43
N GLN A 331 7.76 8.17 -5.00
CA GLN A 331 8.95 7.76 -4.22
C GLN A 331 9.38 8.85 -3.23
N CYS A 332 9.39 10.12 -3.66
CA CYS A 332 9.63 11.26 -2.78
C CYS A 332 8.57 11.33 -1.67
N LEU A 333 7.29 11.24 -2.05
CA LEU A 333 6.17 11.25 -1.12
C LEU A 333 6.30 10.15 -0.06
N ARG A 334 6.69 8.93 -0.46
CA ARG A 334 6.95 7.82 0.48
C ARG A 334 8.03 8.18 1.51
N ALA A 335 9.13 8.81 1.08
CA ALA A 335 10.19 9.23 1.99
C ALA A 335 9.71 10.32 2.97
N GLU A 336 8.90 11.28 2.52
CA GLU A 336 8.37 12.35 3.37
C GLU A 336 7.26 11.90 4.34
N MET A 337 6.48 10.90 3.95
CA MET A 337 5.37 10.35 4.74
C MET A 337 5.83 9.35 5.81
N ARG A 338 6.94 8.64 5.55
CA ARG A 338 7.45 7.59 6.45
C ARG A 338 7.75 8.06 7.88
N PRO A 339 8.36 9.23 8.14
CA PRO A 339 8.57 9.74 9.51
C PRO A 339 7.28 9.99 10.29
N ALA A 340 6.15 10.14 9.60
CA ALA A 340 4.84 10.29 10.22
C ALA A 340 4.09 8.95 10.38
N GLY A 341 4.64 7.84 9.89
CA GLY A 341 3.97 6.54 9.87
C GLY A 341 2.82 6.44 8.87
N VAL A 342 2.74 7.37 7.90
CA VAL A 342 1.76 7.31 6.80
C VAL A 342 2.31 6.39 5.72
N ARG A 343 1.56 5.34 5.38
CA ARG A 343 1.99 4.37 4.37
C ARG A 343 1.72 4.88 2.97
N VAL A 344 2.70 4.80 2.06
CA VAL A 344 2.51 5.15 0.65
C VAL A 344 2.51 3.89 -0.20
N VAL A 345 1.33 3.52 -0.67
CA VAL A 345 1.05 2.38 -1.54
C VAL A 345 1.02 2.84 -2.99
N ASN A 346 1.84 2.24 -3.86
CA ASN A 346 1.78 2.46 -5.29
C ASN A 346 1.23 1.21 -5.97
N VAL A 347 0.27 1.42 -6.87
CA VAL A 347 -0.40 0.36 -7.61
C VAL A 347 -0.01 0.52 -9.08
N PHE A 348 0.53 -0.53 -9.68
CA PHE A 348 1.03 -0.57 -11.05
C PHE A 348 0.19 -1.58 -11.85
N PRO A 349 -1.07 -1.26 -12.16
CA PRO A 349 -1.89 -2.16 -12.95
C PRO A 349 -1.39 -2.24 -14.39
N GLY A 350 -1.70 -3.36 -15.05
CA GLY A 350 -1.73 -3.44 -16.50
C GLY A 350 -2.91 -2.63 -17.08
N PRO A 351 -3.24 -2.81 -18.36
CA PRO A 351 -4.41 -2.19 -18.96
C PRO A 351 -5.68 -2.50 -18.17
N ILE A 352 -6.43 -1.47 -17.76
CA ILE A 352 -7.69 -1.62 -17.01
C ILE A 352 -8.83 -1.74 -18.02
N ASP A 353 -9.87 -2.52 -17.70
CA ASP A 353 -11.07 -2.59 -18.52
C ASP A 353 -11.95 -1.35 -18.29
N ASP A 354 -11.64 -0.28 -19.02
CA ASP A 354 -12.27 1.04 -18.91
C ASP A 354 -12.41 1.74 -20.27
N GLU A 355 -12.84 3.01 -20.24
CA GLU A 355 -13.01 3.84 -21.44
C GLU A 355 -11.69 4.11 -22.18
N TRP A 356 -10.57 4.20 -21.46
CA TRP A 356 -9.28 4.51 -22.05
C TRP A 356 -8.71 3.34 -22.87
N ASN A 357 -9.00 2.11 -22.46
CA ASN A 357 -8.45 0.90 -23.03
C ASN A 357 -9.49 0.07 -23.82
N GLN A 358 -10.55 0.70 -24.33
CA GLN A 358 -11.60 0.01 -25.10
C GLN A 358 -11.06 -0.68 -26.36
N LEU A 359 -10.07 -0.08 -27.03
CA LEU A 359 -9.48 -0.58 -28.26
C LEU A 359 -8.37 -1.61 -28.01
N LEU A 360 -7.93 -1.79 -26.76
CA LEU A 360 -6.92 -2.79 -26.43
C LEU A 360 -7.55 -4.18 -26.29
N PRO A 361 -7.01 -5.21 -26.97
CA PRO A 361 -7.47 -6.57 -26.78
C PRO A 361 -7.14 -7.07 -25.36
N PRO A 362 -7.86 -8.08 -24.85
CA PRO A 362 -7.49 -8.78 -23.62
C PRO A 362 -6.05 -9.35 -23.68
N PRO A 363 -5.39 -9.58 -22.53
CA PRO A 363 -5.93 -9.48 -21.16
C PRO A 363 -5.97 -8.05 -20.60
N LYS A 364 -7.06 -7.74 -19.88
CA LYS A 364 -7.28 -6.46 -19.15
C LYS A 364 -7.67 -6.74 -17.71
N VAL A 365 -7.32 -5.82 -16.80
CA VAL A 365 -7.69 -5.88 -15.39
C VAL A 365 -9.11 -5.33 -15.23
N ALA A 366 -10.04 -6.16 -14.77
CA ALA A 366 -11.38 -5.68 -14.43
C ALA A 366 -11.31 -4.63 -13.31
N ALA A 367 -12.16 -3.59 -13.37
CA ALA A 367 -12.20 -2.53 -12.36
C ALA A 367 -12.39 -3.07 -10.92
N ALA A 368 -13.20 -4.12 -10.76
CA ALA A 368 -13.37 -4.81 -9.47
C ALA A 368 -12.07 -5.49 -9.00
N GLY A 369 -11.34 -6.15 -9.90
CA GLY A 369 -10.05 -6.78 -9.57
C GLY A 369 -8.98 -5.77 -9.13
N LEU A 370 -8.96 -4.57 -9.73
CA LEU A 370 -8.12 -3.46 -9.27
C LEU A 370 -8.52 -3.01 -7.87
N ALA A 371 -9.81 -2.81 -7.62
CA ALA A 371 -10.34 -2.39 -6.33
C ALA A 371 -10.01 -3.41 -5.22
N ASP A 372 -10.18 -4.70 -5.50
CA ASP A 372 -9.83 -5.79 -4.59
C ASP A 372 -8.34 -5.82 -4.27
N ALA A 373 -7.50 -5.60 -5.29
CA ALA A 373 -6.05 -5.51 -5.10
C ALA A 373 -5.66 -4.33 -4.19
N ILE A 374 -6.31 -3.16 -4.34
CA ILE A 374 -6.09 -1.99 -3.47
C ILE A 374 -6.50 -2.28 -2.03
N VAL A 375 -7.70 -2.84 -1.81
CA VAL A 375 -8.19 -3.17 -0.47
C VAL A 375 -7.28 -4.21 0.18
N ARG A 376 -6.87 -5.25 -0.57
CA ARG A 376 -5.92 -6.24 -0.10
C ARG A 376 -4.57 -5.62 0.24
N ALA A 377 -4.06 -4.70 -0.57
CA ALA A 377 -2.80 -4.00 -0.31
C ALA A 377 -2.83 -3.24 1.01
N LEU A 378 -3.93 -2.54 1.28
CA LEU A 378 -4.17 -1.81 2.53
C LEU A 378 -4.25 -2.77 3.73
N ARG A 379 -4.94 -3.90 3.58
CA ARG A 379 -5.05 -4.95 4.62
C ARG A 379 -3.73 -5.65 4.91
N ASP A 380 -2.95 -5.98 3.88
CA ASP A 380 -1.66 -6.63 4.01
C ASP A 380 -0.55 -5.65 4.40
N GLY A 381 -0.78 -4.35 4.19
CA GLY A 381 0.16 -3.31 4.55
C GLY A 381 1.37 -3.23 3.63
N VAL A 382 1.22 -3.54 2.36
CA VAL A 382 2.30 -3.52 1.36
C VAL A 382 2.51 -2.11 0.78
N GLU A 383 3.68 -1.84 0.20
CA GLU A 383 4.02 -0.56 -0.42
C GLU A 383 3.87 -0.56 -1.95
N ASP A 384 4.08 -1.68 -2.64
CA ASP A 384 3.97 -1.75 -4.12
C ASP A 384 3.18 -3.00 -4.57
N VAL A 385 2.25 -2.84 -5.50
CA VAL A 385 1.34 -3.90 -6.00
C VAL A 385 1.19 -3.84 -7.52
N TYR A 386 1.09 -5.00 -8.16
CA TYR A 386 1.10 -5.12 -9.63
C TYR A 386 -0.09 -5.95 -10.14
N PRO A 387 -1.32 -5.40 -10.18
CA PRO A 387 -2.50 -6.16 -10.60
C PRO A 387 -2.50 -6.52 -12.09
N GLY A 388 -2.84 -7.78 -12.41
CA GLY A 388 -3.03 -8.29 -13.76
C GLY A 388 -1.81 -8.99 -14.38
N ASP A 389 -2.06 -9.89 -15.32
CA ASP A 389 -1.02 -10.71 -15.95
C ASP A 389 0.01 -9.87 -16.71
N VAL A 390 -0.46 -8.86 -17.45
CA VAL A 390 0.42 -7.90 -18.15
C VAL A 390 1.36 -7.20 -17.16
N ALA A 391 0.86 -6.80 -15.98
CA ALA A 391 1.70 -6.13 -14.98
C ALA A 391 2.76 -7.08 -14.40
N GLN A 392 2.40 -8.32 -14.13
CA GLN A 392 3.30 -9.33 -13.57
C GLN A 392 4.38 -9.74 -14.57
N GLU A 393 4.00 -10.01 -15.82
CA GLU A 393 4.95 -10.36 -16.88
C GLU A 393 5.93 -9.20 -17.16
N TRP A 394 5.40 -7.98 -17.30
CA TRP A 394 6.21 -6.80 -17.51
C TRP A 394 7.18 -6.55 -16.36
N LEU A 395 6.73 -6.69 -15.11
CA LEU A 395 7.57 -6.56 -13.93
C LEU A 395 8.68 -7.62 -13.90
N ALA A 396 8.36 -8.86 -14.25
CA ALA A 396 9.34 -9.95 -14.29
C ALA A 396 10.44 -9.65 -15.33
N ARG A 397 10.07 -9.27 -16.56
CA ARG A 397 11.01 -8.90 -17.62
C ARG A 397 11.83 -7.66 -17.26
N TRP A 398 11.19 -6.64 -16.67
CA TRP A 398 11.86 -5.43 -16.22
C TRP A 398 12.87 -5.71 -15.09
N ARG A 399 12.57 -6.62 -14.16
CA ARG A 399 13.50 -7.00 -13.08
C ARG A 399 14.66 -7.84 -13.58
N ASP A 400 14.43 -8.68 -14.58
CA ASP A 400 15.47 -9.53 -15.17
C ASP A 400 16.46 -8.71 -16.00
N ASN A 401 15.95 -7.97 -17.00
CA ASN A 401 16.78 -7.14 -17.86
C ASN A 401 15.97 -5.95 -18.44
N PRO A 402 16.01 -4.77 -17.78
CA PRO A 402 15.28 -3.59 -18.26
C PRO A 402 15.64 -3.18 -19.70
N LYS A 403 16.90 -3.40 -20.12
CA LYS A 403 17.36 -3.00 -21.46
C LYS A 403 16.90 -3.96 -22.54
N ALA A 404 16.80 -5.25 -22.23
CA ALA A 404 16.20 -6.23 -23.13
C ALA A 404 14.70 -5.93 -23.33
N LEU A 405 13.97 -5.64 -22.25
CA LEU A 405 12.57 -5.23 -22.33
C LEU A 405 12.39 -4.00 -23.24
N GLU A 406 13.24 -2.97 -23.12
CA GLU A 406 13.21 -1.80 -24.02
C GLU A 406 13.39 -2.21 -25.49
N GLY A 407 14.33 -3.11 -25.78
CA GLY A 407 14.55 -3.64 -27.13
C GLY A 407 13.34 -4.42 -27.67
N GLU A 408 12.75 -5.29 -26.86
CA GLU A 408 11.58 -6.10 -27.21
C GLU A 408 10.31 -5.27 -27.45
N LEU A 409 10.22 -4.07 -26.86
CA LEU A 409 9.12 -3.13 -27.10
C LEU A 409 9.32 -2.27 -28.35
N SER A 410 10.53 -2.25 -28.90
CA SER A 410 10.88 -1.51 -30.11
C SER A 410 10.69 -2.30 -31.41
N SER A 411 10.58 -3.63 -31.30
CA SER A 411 10.22 -4.57 -32.38
C SER A 411 8.72 -4.69 -32.51
#